data_AF-A0A026W5H1-F1
#
_entry.id   AF-A0A026W5H1-F1
#
_cell.length_a   1.000
_cell.length_b   1.000
_cell.length_c   1.000
_cell.angle_alpha   90.00
_cell.angle_beta   90.00
_cell.angle_gamma   90.00
#
_symmetry.space_group_name_H-M   'P 1'
#
loop_
_entity.id
_entity.type
_entity.pdbx_description
1 polymer ?
#
loop_
_entity_poly.entity_id
_entity_poly.type
_entity_poly.pdbx_seq_one_letter_code
_entity_poly.pdbx_strand_id
1 'polypeptide(L)'
;MIANLNTDQKRIFDSVIDTVRSDNSILRLYVSGEDGTGKSFLIKTIKCWIKQYLNKDTAVAAPTGIAAFNIDGLTVHRLLQLPVEHGHTPKYKLLSDHVLKVLRADLKDVVLFVIDKVSMISNLTLMYIHLRLSEIFNTNDCEDGWFGQKHILLFGDLLQLPPVHDDPVFVRLPNNKIDKCIGSLTAVNLWTTLFDYDELTINMR
;
A
#
# COMPACT_ATOMS: atom_id res chain seq x y z
N MET A 1 2.21 -9.98 -21.77
CA MET A 1 2.60 -10.07 -20.34
C MET A 1 1.84 -11.16 -19.61
N ILE A 2 0.50 -11.21 -19.70
CA ILE A 2 -0.35 -12.19 -18.98
C ILE A 2 -0.01 -13.65 -19.31
N ALA A 3 0.31 -13.97 -20.57
CA ALA A 3 0.67 -15.34 -20.98
C ALA A 3 1.96 -15.88 -20.33
N ASN A 4 2.77 -15.01 -19.73
CA ASN A 4 4.04 -15.37 -19.08
C ASN A 4 3.91 -15.47 -17.55
N LEU A 5 2.71 -15.32 -16.99
CA LEU A 5 2.50 -15.50 -15.56
C LEU A 5 2.53 -17.00 -15.23
N ASN A 6 3.25 -17.35 -14.15
CA ASN A 6 3.15 -18.69 -13.59
C ASN A 6 1.79 -18.90 -12.89
N THR A 7 1.53 -20.10 -12.38
CA THR A 7 0.24 -20.45 -11.75
C THR A 7 -0.09 -19.58 -10.54
N ASP A 8 0.89 -19.30 -9.67
CA ASP A 8 0.69 -18.48 -8.47
C ASP A 8 0.40 -17.02 -8.85
N GLN A 9 1.21 -16.47 -9.76
CA GLN A 9 1.04 -15.11 -10.25
C GLN A 9 -0.28 -14.93 -10.98
N LYS A 10 -0.70 -15.92 -11.78
CA LYS A 10 -1.98 -15.89 -12.49
C LYS A 10 -3.15 -15.93 -11.51
N ARG A 11 -3.11 -16.78 -10.49
CA ARG A 11 -4.14 -16.87 -9.46
C ARG A 11 -4.35 -15.53 -8.74
N ILE A 12 -3.25 -14.89 -8.33
CA ILE A 12 -3.30 -13.57 -7.68
C ILE A 12 -3.77 -12.50 -8.67
N PHE A 13 -3.27 -12.52 -9.91
CA PHE A 13 -3.70 -11.61 -10.95
C PHE A 13 -5.22 -11.68 -11.17
N ASP A 14 -5.75 -12.89 -11.40
CA ASP A 14 -7.17 -13.11 -11.67
C ASP A 14 -8.01 -12.64 -10.46
N SER A 15 -7.62 -12.99 -9.24
CA SER A 15 -8.31 -12.52 -8.02
C SER A 15 -8.32 -10.99 -7.90
N VAL A 16 -7.19 -10.32 -8.12
CA VAL A 16 -7.11 -8.85 -8.04
C VAL A 16 -8.00 -8.20 -9.09
N ILE A 17 -7.94 -8.69 -10.34
CA ILE A 17 -8.73 -8.12 -11.43
C ILE A 17 -10.22 -8.33 -11.21
N ASP A 18 -10.64 -9.51 -10.77
CA ASP A 18 -12.05 -9.81 -10.51
C ASP A 18 -12.61 -8.92 -9.41
N THR A 19 -11.87 -8.74 -8.30
CA THR A 19 -12.30 -7.83 -7.23
C THR A 19 -12.39 -6.38 -7.70
N VAL A 20 -11.35 -5.87 -8.39
CA VAL A 20 -11.32 -4.48 -8.90
C VAL A 20 -12.43 -4.20 -9.91
N ARG A 21 -12.90 -5.22 -10.66
CA ARG A 21 -14.04 -5.09 -11.59
C ARG A 21 -15.39 -5.17 -10.92
N SER A 22 -15.49 -5.92 -9.83
CA SER A 22 -16.78 -6.31 -9.26
C SER A 22 -17.50 -5.18 -8.51
N ASP A 23 -16.81 -4.08 -8.15
CA ASP A 23 -17.27 -2.94 -7.33
C ASP A 23 -17.99 -3.32 -6.00
N ASN A 24 -18.14 -4.61 -5.70
CA ASN A 24 -18.90 -5.14 -4.57
C ASN A 24 -18.07 -5.27 -3.29
N SER A 25 -16.74 -5.19 -3.40
CA SER A 25 -15.84 -5.34 -2.25
C SER A 25 -14.52 -4.61 -2.46
N ILE A 26 -13.90 -4.18 -1.36
CA ILE A 26 -12.62 -3.48 -1.38
C ILE A 26 -11.50 -4.48 -1.12
N LEU A 27 -10.72 -4.79 -2.16
CA LEU A 27 -9.48 -5.56 -2.04
C LEU A 27 -8.50 -4.94 -1.02
N ARG A 28 -8.15 -5.72 0.00
CA ARG A 28 -7.03 -5.45 0.93
C ARG A 28 -6.22 -6.73 1.06
N LEU A 29 -5.20 -6.86 0.23
CA LEU A 29 -4.47 -8.12 0.08
C LEU A 29 -2.98 -7.91 0.35
N TYR A 30 -2.39 -8.77 1.16
CA TYR A 30 -0.95 -8.93 1.30
C TYR A 30 -0.49 -10.20 0.58
N VAL A 31 0.46 -10.03 -0.34
CA VAL A 31 1.09 -11.11 -1.10
C VAL A 31 2.55 -11.28 -0.69
N SER A 32 2.81 -12.40 -0.03
CA SER A 32 4.13 -12.84 0.36
C SER A 32 4.91 -13.53 -0.76
N GLY A 33 6.15 -13.89 -0.48
CA GLY A 33 7.02 -14.72 -1.31
C GLY A 33 8.44 -14.18 -1.38
N GLU A 34 9.39 -15.04 -1.69
CA GLU A 34 10.80 -14.68 -1.67
C GLU A 34 11.23 -13.82 -2.87
N ASP A 35 12.45 -13.29 -2.79
CA ASP A 35 13.08 -12.62 -3.92
C ASP A 35 13.27 -13.59 -5.09
N GLY A 36 12.82 -13.18 -6.28
CA GLY A 36 12.87 -14.01 -7.49
C GLY A 36 11.54 -14.66 -7.86
N THR A 37 10.52 -14.59 -7.00
CA THR A 37 9.15 -15.06 -7.31
C THR A 37 8.37 -14.22 -8.33
N GLY A 38 8.98 -13.15 -8.85
CA GLY A 38 8.42 -12.33 -9.93
C GLY A 38 7.38 -11.28 -9.50
N LYS A 39 7.37 -10.85 -8.23
CA LYS A 39 6.46 -9.79 -7.73
C LYS A 39 6.44 -8.54 -8.62
N SER A 40 7.62 -8.01 -8.97
CA SER A 40 7.71 -6.80 -9.79
C SER A 40 7.11 -7.01 -11.19
N PHE A 41 7.22 -8.21 -11.76
CA PHE A 41 6.59 -8.55 -13.05
C PHE A 41 5.06 -8.59 -12.92
N LEU A 42 4.55 -9.18 -11.83
CA LEU A 42 3.12 -9.20 -11.53
C LEU A 42 2.55 -7.79 -11.33
N ILE A 43 3.22 -6.93 -10.55
CA ILE A 43 2.83 -5.52 -10.35
C ILE A 43 2.70 -4.78 -11.68
N LYS A 44 3.72 -4.90 -12.56
CA LYS A 44 3.71 -4.26 -13.89
C LYS A 44 2.57 -4.80 -14.76
N THR A 45 2.29 -6.10 -14.68
CA THR A 45 1.21 -6.74 -15.43
C THR A 45 -0.16 -6.26 -14.98
N ILE A 46 -0.42 -6.18 -13.66
CA ILE A 46 -1.67 -5.65 -13.09
C ILE A 46 -1.87 -4.18 -13.50
N LYS A 47 -0.84 -3.33 -13.31
CA LYS A 47 -0.88 -1.91 -13.68
C LYS A 47 -1.20 -1.71 -15.16
N CYS A 48 -0.54 -2.47 -16.04
CA CYS A 48 -0.79 -2.40 -17.49
C CYS A 48 -2.21 -2.83 -17.84
N TRP A 49 -2.71 -3.91 -17.23
CA TRP A 49 -4.06 -4.40 -17.46
C TRP A 49 -5.12 -3.37 -17.02
N ILE A 50 -5.02 -2.84 -15.81
CA ILE A 50 -5.97 -1.83 -15.28
C ILE A 50 -6.01 -0.62 -16.21
N LYS A 51 -4.85 -0.13 -16.67
CA LYS A 51 -4.79 0.99 -17.58
C LYS A 51 -5.45 0.69 -18.93
N GLN A 52 -5.15 -0.47 -19.50
CA GLN A 52 -5.60 -0.85 -20.83
C GLN A 52 -7.11 -1.16 -20.88
N TYR A 53 -7.64 -1.85 -19.87
CA TYR A 53 -9.00 -2.40 -19.91
C TYR A 53 -10.03 -1.60 -19.11
N LEU A 54 -9.60 -0.89 -18.06
CA LEU A 54 -10.50 -0.07 -17.25
C LEU A 54 -10.34 1.43 -17.50
N ASN A 55 -9.29 1.84 -18.21
CA ASN A 55 -8.90 3.25 -18.36
C ASN A 55 -8.77 3.96 -16.99
N LYS A 56 -8.29 3.23 -15.98
CA LYS A 56 -8.01 3.69 -14.62
C LYS A 56 -6.52 3.58 -14.33
N ASP A 57 -6.08 4.17 -13.23
CA ASP A 57 -4.67 4.18 -12.84
C ASP A 57 -4.40 3.33 -11.60
N THR A 58 -3.13 2.94 -11.48
CA THR A 58 -2.58 2.24 -10.32
C THR A 58 -1.43 3.06 -9.77
N ALA A 59 -1.54 3.48 -8.51
CA ALA A 59 -0.45 4.15 -7.82
C ALA A 59 0.47 3.09 -7.22
N VAL A 60 1.74 3.11 -7.61
CA VAL A 60 2.74 2.13 -7.17
C VAL A 60 3.76 2.82 -6.29
N ALA A 61 4.02 2.25 -5.11
CA ALA A 61 4.97 2.78 -4.16
C ALA A 61 5.86 1.72 -3.53
N ALA A 62 6.97 2.17 -2.97
CA ALA A 62 7.87 1.37 -2.14
C ALA A 62 8.52 2.25 -1.04
N PRO A 63 9.11 1.67 0.02
CA PRO A 63 9.73 2.44 1.09
C PRO A 63 11.02 3.15 0.66
N THR A 64 11.80 2.57 -0.25
CA THR A 64 13.09 3.13 -0.69
C THR A 64 13.05 3.58 -2.15
N GLY A 65 13.92 4.53 -2.50
CA GLY A 65 14.00 5.06 -3.87
C GLY A 65 14.37 4.01 -4.91
N ILE A 66 15.30 3.11 -4.59
CA ILE A 66 15.73 2.03 -5.48
C ILE A 66 14.58 1.02 -5.70
N ALA A 67 13.87 0.62 -4.63
CA ALA A 67 12.74 -0.28 -4.76
C ALA A 67 11.61 0.33 -5.59
N ALA A 68 11.30 1.61 -5.36
CA ALA A 68 10.28 2.34 -6.11
C ALA A 68 10.64 2.46 -7.60
N PHE A 69 11.92 2.73 -7.91
CA PHE A 69 12.41 2.81 -9.28
C PHE A 69 12.22 1.48 -10.04
N ASN A 70 12.51 0.35 -9.41
CA ASN A 70 12.42 -0.97 -10.06
C ASN A 70 11.00 -1.34 -10.55
N ILE A 71 9.98 -0.78 -9.90
CA ILE A 71 8.56 -1.01 -10.19
C ILE A 71 7.89 0.19 -10.88
N ASP A 72 8.67 1.14 -11.39
CA ASP A 72 8.19 2.35 -12.07
C ASP A 72 7.18 3.14 -11.19
N GLY A 73 7.53 3.29 -9.91
CA GLY A 73 6.72 3.93 -8.87
C GLY A 73 7.46 5.05 -8.14
N LEU A 74 6.89 5.50 -7.02
CA LEU A 74 7.45 6.54 -6.15
C LEU A 74 7.71 5.99 -4.74
N THR A 75 8.48 6.71 -3.92
CA THR A 75 8.51 6.35 -2.50
C THR A 75 7.14 6.61 -1.87
N VAL A 76 6.73 5.80 -0.89
CA VAL A 76 5.46 6.01 -0.16
C VAL A 76 5.37 7.44 0.38
N HIS A 77 6.48 7.93 0.95
CA HIS A 77 6.59 9.29 1.47
C HIS A 77 6.32 10.36 0.40
N ARG A 78 6.88 10.18 -0.80
CA ARG A 78 6.69 11.13 -1.91
C ARG A 78 5.28 11.03 -2.51
N LEU A 79 4.78 9.83 -2.72
CA LEU A 79 3.46 9.59 -3.32
C LEU A 79 2.34 10.23 -2.50
N LEU A 80 2.41 10.08 -1.17
CA LEU A 80 1.34 10.49 -0.26
C LEU A 80 1.67 11.77 0.52
N GLN A 81 2.82 12.41 0.27
CA GLN A 81 3.30 13.60 1.01
C GLN A 81 3.40 13.34 2.54
N LEU A 82 3.85 12.15 2.93
CA LEU A 82 3.98 11.81 4.36
C LEU A 82 5.10 12.63 5.00
N PRO A 83 4.97 12.99 6.30
CA PRO A 83 5.98 13.79 6.98
C PRO A 83 7.30 13.01 7.11
N VAL A 84 8.42 13.73 6.94
CA VAL A 84 9.78 13.21 7.11
C VAL A 84 10.55 14.17 8.01
N GLU A 85 11.09 13.67 9.11
CA GLU A 85 11.97 14.43 10.00
C GLU A 85 13.27 13.66 10.24
N HIS A 86 14.40 14.37 10.24
CA HIS A 86 15.70 13.76 10.50
C HIS A 86 15.89 13.53 12.00
N GLY A 87 16.22 12.30 12.39
CA GLY A 87 16.57 11.95 13.77
C GLY A 87 15.40 11.60 14.69
N HIS A 88 14.16 11.87 14.30
CA HIS A 88 12.96 11.53 15.09
C HIS A 88 11.79 11.12 14.21
N THR A 89 10.86 10.35 14.78
CA THR A 89 9.59 10.01 14.15
C THR A 89 8.66 11.22 14.18
N PRO A 90 8.32 11.83 13.03
CA PRO A 90 7.48 13.02 12.99
C PRO A 90 6.06 12.70 13.43
N LYS A 91 5.34 13.69 13.96
CA LYS A 91 3.90 13.58 14.18
C LYS A 91 3.16 13.65 12.84
N TYR A 92 2.02 12.96 12.75
CA TYR A 92 1.10 13.12 11.64
C TYR A 92 0.61 14.57 11.59
N LYS A 93 0.64 15.16 10.40
CA LYS A 93 0.18 16.52 10.15
C LYS A 93 -0.76 16.51 8.96
N LEU A 94 -1.92 17.14 9.14
CA LEU A 94 -2.86 17.38 8.05
C LEU A 94 -2.21 18.27 6.98
N LEU A 95 -2.55 18.00 5.73
CA LEU A 95 -2.12 18.80 4.60
C LEU A 95 -2.94 20.09 4.52
N SER A 96 -2.36 21.11 3.87
CA SER A 96 -3.13 22.29 3.51
C SER A 96 -4.10 21.98 2.37
N ASP A 97 -5.21 22.71 2.31
CA ASP A 97 -6.24 22.54 1.27
C ASP A 97 -5.67 22.61 -0.15
N HIS A 98 -4.67 23.46 -0.37
CA HIS A 98 -4.00 23.59 -1.66
C HIS A 98 -3.29 22.29 -2.07
N VAL A 99 -2.51 21.69 -1.16
CA VAL A 99 -1.79 20.44 -1.42
C VAL A 99 -2.77 19.28 -1.60
N LEU A 100 -3.82 19.22 -0.77
CA LEU A 100 -4.87 18.20 -0.92
C LEU A 100 -5.58 18.30 -2.26
N LYS A 101 -5.88 19.52 -2.74
CA LYS A 101 -6.50 19.71 -4.04
C LYS A 101 -5.64 19.16 -5.18
N VAL A 102 -4.32 19.38 -5.13
CA VAL A 102 -3.38 18.83 -6.12
C VAL A 102 -3.35 17.30 -6.04
N LEU A 103 -3.17 16.72 -4.86
CA LEU A 103 -3.16 15.27 -4.69
C LEU A 103 -4.46 14.60 -5.13
N ARG A 104 -5.61 15.21 -4.83
CA ARG A 104 -6.91 14.72 -5.29
C ARG A 104 -7.02 14.73 -6.81
N ALA A 105 -6.47 15.74 -7.47
CA ALA A 105 -6.44 15.79 -8.94
C ALA A 105 -5.50 14.72 -9.51
N ASP A 106 -4.33 14.51 -8.91
CA ASP A 106 -3.34 13.53 -9.36
C ASP A 106 -3.82 12.08 -9.16
N LEU A 107 -4.57 11.82 -8.09
CA LEU A 107 -5.02 10.48 -7.71
C LEU A 107 -6.49 10.19 -8.09
N LYS A 108 -7.14 11.09 -8.84
CA LYS A 108 -8.58 10.99 -9.16
C LYS A 108 -8.96 9.67 -9.86
N ASP A 109 -8.10 9.19 -10.76
CA ASP A 109 -8.33 8.00 -11.56
C ASP A 109 -7.69 6.74 -10.96
N VAL A 110 -7.02 6.87 -9.81
CA VAL A 110 -6.39 5.75 -9.11
C VAL A 110 -7.44 4.91 -8.40
N VAL A 111 -7.50 3.63 -8.77
CA VAL A 111 -8.38 2.63 -8.15
C VAL A 111 -7.61 1.66 -7.25
N LEU A 112 -6.34 1.42 -7.55
CA LEU A 112 -5.48 0.47 -6.85
C LEU A 112 -4.19 1.16 -6.37
N PHE A 113 -3.86 0.98 -5.10
CA PHE A 113 -2.57 1.32 -4.53
C PHE A 113 -1.77 0.03 -4.29
N VAL A 114 -0.57 -0.01 -4.86
CA VAL A 114 0.37 -1.12 -4.68
C VAL A 114 1.55 -0.64 -3.86
N ILE A 115 1.90 -1.35 -2.79
CA ILE A 115 3.09 -1.06 -1.99
C ILE A 115 4.00 -2.28 -1.99
N ASP A 116 5.15 -2.18 -2.66
CA ASP A 116 6.18 -3.23 -2.65
C ASP A 116 7.15 -3.06 -1.48
N LYS A 117 7.87 -4.13 -1.14
CA LYS A 117 8.80 -4.22 -0.01
C LYS A 117 8.17 -3.79 1.32
N VAL A 118 6.96 -4.30 1.59
CA VAL A 118 6.20 -4.00 2.82
C VAL A 118 6.93 -4.37 4.12
N SER A 119 7.91 -5.27 4.08
CA SER A 119 8.75 -5.61 5.24
C SER A 119 9.54 -4.43 5.79
N MET A 120 9.84 -3.43 4.96
CA MET A 120 10.50 -2.18 5.38
C MET A 120 9.51 -1.08 5.78
N ILE A 121 8.19 -1.35 5.70
CA ILE A 121 7.14 -0.43 6.15
C ILE A 121 6.86 -0.72 7.63
N SER A 122 6.88 0.33 8.46
CA SER A 122 6.50 0.21 9.87
C SER A 122 4.99 0.23 10.06
N ASN A 123 4.52 -0.28 11.20
CA ASN A 123 3.11 -0.18 11.58
C ASN A 123 2.61 1.28 11.62
N LEU A 124 3.46 2.21 12.07
CA LEU A 124 3.16 3.63 12.10
C LEU A 124 3.07 4.22 10.69
N THR A 125 3.97 3.83 9.80
CA THR A 125 3.94 4.27 8.39
C THR A 125 2.68 3.76 7.70
N LEU A 126 2.26 2.51 7.95
CA LEU A 126 1.01 1.97 7.44
C LEU A 126 -0.20 2.76 7.97
N MET A 127 -0.18 3.16 9.24
CA MET A 127 -1.20 4.05 9.80
C MET A 127 -1.21 5.42 9.13
N TYR A 128 -0.04 6.00 8.84
CA TYR A 128 0.05 7.27 8.10
C TYR A 128 -0.48 7.16 6.66
N ILE A 129 -0.24 6.04 5.98
CA ILE A 129 -0.83 5.74 4.68
C ILE A 129 -2.37 5.74 4.81
N HIS A 130 -2.90 5.03 5.80
CA HIS A 130 -4.35 4.98 6.05
C HIS A 130 -4.93 6.38 6.28
N LEU A 131 -4.38 7.15 7.22
CA LEU A 131 -4.86 8.49 7.56
C LEU A 131 -4.81 9.43 6.35
N ARG A 132 -3.71 9.37 5.59
CA ARG A 132 -3.54 10.23 4.43
C ARG A 132 -4.48 9.89 3.29
N LEU A 133 -4.73 8.61 3.02
CA LEU A 133 -5.72 8.22 2.02
C LEU A 133 -7.14 8.64 2.44
N SER A 134 -7.46 8.50 3.73
CA SER A 134 -8.76 8.91 4.27
C SER A 134 -8.96 10.43 4.18
N GLU A 135 -7.90 11.22 4.39
CA GLU A 135 -7.86 12.67 4.18
C GLU A 135 -8.00 13.06 2.69
N ILE A 136 -7.29 12.37 1.80
CA ILE A 136 -7.35 12.64 0.35
C ILE A 136 -8.75 12.34 -0.19
N PHE A 137 -9.36 11.22 0.20
CA PHE A 137 -10.64 10.76 -0.35
C PHE A 137 -11.87 11.12 0.50
N ASN A 138 -11.71 11.84 1.61
CA ASN A 138 -12.79 12.28 2.52
C ASN A 138 -13.67 11.12 3.01
N THR A 139 -13.06 10.09 3.58
CA THR A 139 -13.77 8.86 4.01
C THR A 139 -13.76 8.64 5.53
N ASN A 140 -13.37 9.65 6.31
CA ASN A 140 -13.28 9.55 7.77
C ASN A 140 -14.62 9.23 8.44
N ASP A 141 -15.74 9.62 7.83
CA ASP A 141 -17.09 9.44 8.36
C ASP A 141 -17.80 8.20 7.78
N CYS A 142 -17.11 7.37 7.00
CA CYS A 142 -17.67 6.17 6.38
C CYS A 142 -17.49 4.93 7.27
N GLU A 143 -18.48 4.02 7.29
CA GLU A 143 -18.43 2.79 8.10
C GLU A 143 -17.21 1.89 7.77
N ASP A 144 -16.86 1.73 6.48
CA ASP A 144 -15.58 1.16 6.03
C ASP A 144 -14.76 2.23 5.30
N GLY A 145 -14.34 3.26 6.03
CA GLY A 145 -13.49 4.35 5.52
C GLY A 145 -12.01 3.98 5.37
N TRP A 146 -11.63 2.73 5.64
CA TRP A 146 -10.23 2.33 5.69
C TRP A 146 -9.52 2.57 4.35
N PHE A 147 -8.40 3.28 4.41
CA PHE A 147 -7.52 3.54 3.27
C PHE A 147 -8.20 4.31 2.15
N GLY A 148 -9.13 5.22 2.48
CA GLY A 148 -9.77 6.03 1.45
C GLY A 148 -10.78 5.28 0.60
N GLN A 149 -11.24 4.10 1.04
CA GLN A 149 -12.04 3.18 0.23
C GLN A 149 -11.39 2.78 -1.10
N LYS A 150 -10.06 2.62 -1.08
CA LYS A 150 -9.27 2.21 -2.24
C LYS A 150 -8.78 0.78 -2.08
N HIS A 151 -8.58 0.11 -3.21
CA HIS A 151 -7.95 -1.20 -3.22
C HIS A 151 -6.48 -1.07 -2.81
N ILE A 152 -6.04 -1.90 -1.87
CA ILE A 152 -4.68 -1.93 -1.37
C ILE A 152 -4.08 -3.32 -1.62
N LEU A 153 -2.96 -3.36 -2.32
CA LEU A 153 -2.20 -4.57 -2.59
C LEU A 153 -0.76 -4.41 -2.08
N LEU A 154 -0.41 -5.17 -1.06
CA LEU A 154 0.90 -5.14 -0.43
C LEU A 154 1.73 -6.31 -0.94
N PHE A 155 2.98 -6.05 -1.33
CA PHE A 155 3.94 -7.07 -1.70
C PHE A 155 5.16 -7.01 -0.79
N GLY A 156 5.71 -8.16 -0.44
CA GLY A 156 7.00 -8.24 0.20
C GLY A 156 7.21 -9.54 0.96
N ASP A 157 8.43 -9.70 1.44
CA ASP A 157 8.86 -10.83 2.25
C ASP A 157 9.18 -10.32 3.65
N LEU A 158 8.36 -10.69 4.64
CA LEU A 158 8.51 -10.23 6.02
C LEU A 158 9.77 -10.76 6.71
N LEU A 159 10.47 -11.72 6.11
CA LEU A 159 11.77 -12.22 6.58
C LEU A 159 12.95 -11.39 6.05
N GLN A 160 12.71 -10.44 5.14
CA GLN A 160 13.72 -9.46 4.72
C GLN A 160 13.95 -8.38 5.78
N LEU A 161 14.69 -7.34 5.40
CA LEU A 161 15.04 -6.24 6.29
C LEU A 161 13.78 -5.59 6.92
N PRO A 162 13.71 -5.50 8.26
CA PRO A 162 12.62 -4.83 8.96
C PRO A 162 12.72 -3.31 8.79
N PRO A 163 11.68 -2.54 9.20
CA PRO A 163 11.79 -1.09 9.25
C PRO A 163 12.93 -0.64 10.18
N VAL A 164 13.59 0.46 9.82
CA VAL A 164 14.72 1.01 10.57
C VAL A 164 14.21 1.74 11.82
N HIS A 165 14.65 1.31 13.01
CA HIS A 165 14.30 1.91 14.31
C HIS A 165 12.78 2.01 14.60
N ASP A 166 11.97 1.16 13.98
CA ASP A 166 10.53 1.14 14.17
C ASP A 166 10.00 -0.30 14.23
N ASP A 167 8.72 -0.45 14.57
CA ASP A 167 8.09 -1.77 14.69
C ASP A 167 7.59 -2.27 13.33
N PRO A 168 7.77 -3.57 13.00
CA PRO A 168 7.23 -4.17 11.78
C PRO A 168 5.73 -3.96 11.62
N VAL A 169 5.28 -3.96 10.37
CA VAL A 169 3.88 -3.70 9.99
C VAL A 169 2.84 -4.58 10.70
N PHE A 170 3.19 -5.82 11.03
CA PHE A 170 2.31 -6.80 11.68
C PHE A 170 2.26 -6.67 13.21
N VAL A 171 3.14 -5.84 13.79
CA VAL A 171 3.15 -5.57 15.23
C VAL A 171 2.10 -4.51 15.54
N ARG A 172 1.29 -4.75 16.57
CA ARG A 172 0.29 -3.78 17.04
C ARG A 172 0.98 -2.46 17.40
N LEU A 173 0.47 -1.36 16.86
CA LEU A 173 0.95 -0.02 17.18
C LEU A 173 0.69 0.28 18.66
N PRO A 174 1.73 0.57 19.47
CA PRO A 174 1.57 0.77 20.90
C PRO A 174 0.93 2.14 21.20
N ASN A 175 0.11 2.21 22.26
CA ASN A 175 -0.68 3.40 22.61
C ASN A 175 0.19 4.65 22.76
N ASN A 176 1.37 4.53 23.37
CA ASN A 176 2.30 5.65 23.53
C ASN A 176 2.76 6.27 22.20
N LYS A 177 2.96 5.46 21.16
CA LYS A 177 3.28 5.95 19.81
C LYS A 177 2.06 6.61 19.19
N ILE A 178 0.87 6.07 19.39
CA ILE A 178 -0.37 6.69 18.90
C ILE A 178 -0.55 8.06 19.54
N ASP A 179 -0.46 8.16 20.85
CA ASP A 179 -0.65 9.43 21.57
C ASP A 179 0.38 10.48 21.13
N LYS A 180 1.64 10.03 20.96
CA LYS A 180 2.74 10.91 20.55
C LYS A 180 2.61 11.38 19.11
N CYS A 181 2.32 10.46 18.18
CA CYS A 181 2.43 10.68 16.74
C CYS A 181 1.11 11.06 16.08
N ILE A 182 -0.01 10.62 16.63
CA ILE A 182 -1.34 10.71 16.00
C ILE A 182 -2.34 11.45 16.93
N GLY A 183 -2.14 11.41 18.24
CA GLY A 183 -2.92 12.16 19.23
C GLY A 183 -3.89 11.27 20.02
N SER A 184 -5.06 10.95 19.47
CA SER A 184 -6.09 10.18 20.20
C SER A 184 -6.88 9.30 19.23
N LEU A 185 -6.24 8.24 18.76
CA LEU A 185 -6.88 7.19 17.97
C LEU A 185 -6.85 5.88 18.76
N THR A 186 -7.90 5.08 18.66
CA THR A 186 -7.91 3.75 19.30
C THR A 186 -6.84 2.89 18.64
N ALA A 187 -6.10 2.10 19.41
CA ALA A 187 -5.08 1.22 18.87
C ALA A 187 -5.68 0.10 18.01
N VAL A 188 -5.75 0.33 16.71
CA VAL A 188 -6.20 -0.65 15.70
C VAL A 188 -4.98 -1.31 15.07
N ASN A 189 -4.97 -2.66 15.07
CA ASN A 189 -3.99 -3.42 14.31
C ASN A 189 -4.48 -3.61 12.88
N LEU A 190 -4.20 -2.62 12.02
CA LEU A 190 -4.63 -2.60 10.62
C LEU A 190 -4.27 -3.89 9.87
N TRP A 191 -3.08 -4.43 10.15
CA TRP A 191 -2.55 -5.58 9.45
C TRP A 191 -3.40 -6.83 9.69
N THR A 192 -3.60 -7.21 10.96
CA THR A 192 -4.29 -8.46 11.31
C THR A 192 -5.79 -8.41 11.08
N THR A 193 -6.40 -7.23 11.05
CA THR A 193 -7.86 -7.10 10.96
C THR A 193 -8.36 -6.86 9.55
N LEU A 194 -7.55 -6.28 8.65
CA LEU A 194 -8.04 -5.79 7.36
C LEU A 194 -7.47 -6.53 6.14
N PHE A 195 -6.29 -7.14 6.25
CA PHE A 195 -5.59 -7.70 5.09
C PHE A 195 -5.78 -9.22 5.01
N ASP A 196 -6.26 -9.68 3.86
CA ASP A 196 -6.16 -11.06 3.45
C ASP A 196 -4.71 -11.41 3.11
N TYR A 197 -4.36 -12.69 3.18
CA TYR A 197 -3.02 -13.20 2.94
C TYR A 197 -2.99 -14.13 1.73
N ASP A 198 -1.94 -13.99 0.93
CA ASP A 198 -1.60 -14.89 -0.16
C ASP A 198 -0.08 -14.98 -0.34
N GLU A 199 0.40 -15.94 -1.12
CA GLU A 199 1.83 -16.20 -1.31
C GLU A 199 2.18 -16.61 -2.74
N LEU A 200 3.33 -16.12 -3.21
CA LEU A 200 4.02 -16.62 -4.39
C LEU A 200 5.12 -17.58 -3.95
N THR A 201 5.01 -18.86 -4.33
CA THR A 201 5.95 -19.92 -3.93
C THR A 201 6.92 -20.32 -5.05
N ILE A 202 6.54 -20.07 -6.31
CA ILE A 202 7.33 -20.44 -7.48
C ILE A 202 8.43 -19.41 -7.74
N ASN A 203 9.69 -19.83 -7.61
CA ASN A 203 10.85 -19.01 -7.98
C ASN A 203 11.02 -18.95 -9.52
N MET A 204 11.31 -17.76 -10.04
CA MET A 204 11.43 -17.46 -11.48
C MET A 204 12.84 -17.01 -11.87
N ARG A 205 13.81 -17.06 -10.95
CA ARG A 205 15.23 -16.79 -11.23
C ARG A 205 15.97 -18.02 -11.70
#